data_AF-A0A0W8D484-F1
#
_entry.id   AF-A0A0W8D484-F1
#
_cell.length_a   1.000
_cell.length_b   1.000
_cell.length_c   1.000
_cell.angle_alpha   90.00
_cell.angle_beta   90.00
_cell.angle_gamma   90.00
#
_symmetry.space_group_name_H-M   'P 1'
#
loop_
_entity.id
_entity.type
_entity.pdbx_description
1 polymer ?
#
loop_
_entity_poly.entity_id
_entity_poly.type
_entity_poly.pdbx_seq_one_letter_code
_entity_poly.pdbx_strand_id
1 'polypeptide(L)'
;MLLEAPRKSREVHWMHLQIDALMSHEETEEESCDWQEHWKEDYKQQIEFFEEFLDSKKLQEELQILETSEKLELLTALQYERKKLSGSDEELMPVQEQKLLDRAIDKVSEAAHDEVLTVPEWFVPRYEVQIREDTGSFECCVEGEWNGLNVTLEYGEDMDTVINGAEKWCGVKDPYIVTLHGACHVGKTPFIIYESIRDFISLLDYANNVQNSRKVWKRLLEAARGLQYLHGLGIAHGNITAACVVVGADKKAKIKSNTWEDLPTESSKEDDVYAFASIILEATSSFTIENPDDILPSIENEQQYPCGMNYAAWLIEEMTSSNPHDRPDMNAVVRMLLNVTERERPWSDVQFPELLLHALTCGLRFVLLVNVTKLEWGCVLAYLDVWNKC
;
A
#
# COMPACT_ATOMS: atom_id res chain seq x y z
N MET A 1 29.80 2.58 -8.98
CA MET A 1 30.64 3.23 -10.02
C MET A 1 30.14 3.01 -11.45
N LEU A 2 30.17 1.79 -12.01
CA LEU A 2 29.85 1.56 -13.44
C LEU A 2 28.43 2.01 -13.84
N LEU A 3 27.47 1.90 -12.91
CA LEU A 3 26.08 2.32 -13.11
C LEU A 3 25.81 3.80 -12.76
N GLU A 4 26.57 4.35 -11.82
CA GLU A 4 26.27 5.67 -11.25
C GLU A 4 26.85 6.82 -12.08
N ALA A 5 28.05 6.65 -12.61
CA ALA A 5 28.77 7.75 -13.25
C ALA A 5 28.14 8.14 -14.61
N PRO A 6 27.77 7.20 -15.50
CA PRO A 6 27.04 7.54 -16.73
C PRO A 6 25.69 8.17 -16.42
N ARG A 7 24.95 7.62 -15.45
CA ARG A 7 23.65 8.14 -15.04
C ARG A 7 23.72 9.60 -14.57
N LYS A 8 24.64 9.94 -13.66
CA LYS A 8 24.83 11.31 -13.17
C LYS A 8 25.24 12.26 -14.30
N SER A 9 26.07 11.80 -15.23
CA SER A 9 26.46 12.58 -16.41
C SER A 9 25.25 12.97 -17.26
N ARG A 10 24.30 12.04 -17.47
CA ARG A 10 23.03 12.30 -18.18
C ARG A 10 22.12 13.28 -17.43
N GLU A 11 22.00 13.12 -16.11
CA GLU A 11 21.20 14.03 -15.27
C GLU A 11 21.72 15.47 -15.37
N VAL A 12 23.04 15.66 -15.29
CA VAL A 12 23.67 16.98 -15.45
C VAL A 12 23.47 17.53 -16.86
N HIS A 13 23.67 16.71 -17.90
CA HIS A 13 23.41 17.10 -19.29
C HIS A 13 21.97 17.58 -19.49
N TRP A 14 21.01 16.84 -18.96
CA TRP A 14 19.59 17.18 -19.04
C TRP A 14 19.28 18.48 -18.30
N MET A 15 19.83 18.69 -17.10
CA MET A 15 19.67 19.95 -16.37
C MET A 15 20.20 21.14 -17.17
N HIS A 16 21.36 21.01 -17.80
CA HIS A 16 21.90 22.07 -18.66
C HIS A 16 21.02 22.35 -19.88
N LEU A 17 20.45 21.33 -20.53
CA LEU A 17 19.49 21.54 -21.62
C LEU A 17 18.23 22.29 -21.15
N GLN A 18 17.72 22.00 -19.94
CA GLN A 18 16.59 22.73 -19.37
C GLN A 18 16.95 24.19 -19.06
N ILE A 19 18.15 24.43 -18.52
CA ILE A 19 18.65 25.79 -18.27
C ILE A 19 18.77 26.55 -19.58
N ASP A 20 19.41 26.00 -20.61
CA ASP A 20 19.55 26.63 -21.93
C ASP A 20 18.19 26.96 -22.55
N ALA A 21 17.21 26.05 -22.43
CA ALA A 21 15.85 26.29 -22.91
C ALA A 21 15.17 27.46 -22.17
N LEU A 22 15.34 27.58 -20.86
CA LEU A 22 14.80 28.68 -20.05
C LEU A 22 15.50 30.02 -20.34
N MET A 23 16.83 29.99 -20.49
CA MET A 23 17.68 31.17 -20.73
C MET A 23 17.56 31.71 -22.15
N SER A 24 17.06 30.91 -23.11
CA SER A 24 16.83 31.31 -24.51
C SER A 24 15.88 32.52 -24.66
N HIS A 25 15.18 32.91 -23.60
CA HIS A 25 14.26 34.05 -23.57
C HIS A 25 14.80 35.32 -22.89
N GLU A 26 15.93 35.28 -22.16
CA GLU A 26 16.33 36.40 -21.29
C GLU A 26 17.73 37.01 -21.50
N GLU A 27 18.71 36.39 -22.20
CA GLU A 27 20.05 37.00 -22.27
C GLU A 27 20.73 37.11 -23.64
N THR A 28 21.45 38.24 -23.74
CA THR A 28 22.42 38.68 -24.74
C THR A 28 23.57 37.69 -24.94
N GLU A 29 24.04 37.59 -26.18
CA GLU A 29 24.96 36.61 -26.80
C GLU A 29 26.33 36.31 -26.12
N GLU A 30 26.63 36.76 -24.90
CA GLU A 30 28.01 36.72 -24.36
C GLU A 30 28.36 35.53 -23.45
N GLU A 31 27.41 34.69 -23.02
CA GLU A 31 27.71 33.45 -22.26
C GLU A 31 27.07 32.20 -22.88
N SER A 32 27.22 32.00 -24.20
CA SER A 32 27.04 30.68 -24.80
C SER A 32 28.15 29.75 -24.30
N CYS A 33 27.99 29.20 -23.09
CA CYS A 33 28.94 28.29 -22.47
C CYS A 33 29.20 27.08 -23.38
N ASP A 34 30.48 26.81 -23.67
CA ASP A 34 30.99 25.64 -24.40
C ASP A 34 30.78 24.30 -23.64
N TRP A 35 29.80 24.25 -22.74
CA TRP A 35 29.57 23.13 -21.84
C TRP A 35 29.22 21.84 -22.60
N GLN A 36 28.59 21.98 -23.78
CA GLN A 36 28.20 20.84 -24.61
C GLN A 36 29.40 20.12 -25.22
N GLU A 37 30.44 20.83 -25.65
CA GLU A 37 31.66 20.19 -26.18
C GLU A 37 32.48 19.56 -25.06
N HIS A 38 32.64 20.27 -23.94
CA HIS A 38 33.29 19.72 -22.73
C HIS A 38 32.59 18.45 -22.24
N TRP A 39 31.25 18.48 -22.15
CA TRP A 39 30.48 17.30 -21.74
C TRP A 39 30.67 16.13 -22.71
N LYS A 40 30.70 16.36 -24.03
CA LYS A 40 30.94 15.31 -25.03
C LYS A 40 32.33 14.68 -24.87
N GLU A 41 33.35 15.48 -24.60
CA GLU A 41 34.71 15.00 -24.38
C GLU A 41 34.83 14.23 -23.05
N ASP A 42 34.29 14.76 -21.96
CA ASP A 42 34.24 14.09 -20.65
C ASP A 42 33.46 12.77 -20.73
N TYR A 43 32.34 12.77 -21.45
CA TYR A 43 31.53 11.59 -21.71
C TYR A 43 32.33 10.52 -22.48
N LYS A 44 33.04 10.93 -23.54
CA LYS A 44 33.87 10.01 -24.31
C LYS A 44 34.98 9.39 -23.46
N GLN A 45 35.69 10.22 -22.67
CA GLN A 45 36.73 9.74 -21.75
C GLN A 45 36.17 8.80 -20.69
N GLN A 46 34.95 9.06 -20.21
CA GLN A 46 34.26 8.18 -19.26
C GLN A 46 33.95 6.81 -19.89
N ILE A 47 33.46 6.76 -21.13
CA ILE A 47 33.23 5.49 -21.83
C ILE A 47 34.55 4.73 -22.03
N GLU A 48 35.60 5.40 -22.50
CA GLU A 48 36.91 4.77 -22.71
C GLU A 48 37.49 4.20 -21.41
N PHE A 49 37.37 4.93 -20.30
CA PHE A 49 37.79 4.47 -18.98
C PHE A 49 37.04 3.21 -18.54
N PHE A 50 35.71 3.16 -18.75
CA PHE A 50 34.94 1.97 -18.37
C PHE A 50 35.22 0.77 -19.28
N GLU A 51 35.44 0.97 -20.57
CA GLU A 51 35.86 -0.10 -21.48
C GLU A 51 37.21 -0.70 -21.04
N GLU A 52 38.18 0.14 -20.68
CA GLU A 52 39.47 -0.32 -20.14
C GLU A 52 39.28 -1.04 -18.79
N PHE A 53 38.42 -0.52 -17.91
CA PHE A 53 38.11 -1.14 -16.64
C PHE A 53 37.48 -2.52 -16.81
N LEU A 54 36.57 -2.70 -17.78
CA LEU A 54 35.99 -4.00 -18.09
C LEU A 54 37.06 -5.01 -18.49
N ASP A 55 38.11 -4.59 -19.20
CA ASP A 55 39.24 -5.44 -19.60
C ASP A 55 40.35 -5.58 -18.55
N SER A 56 40.19 -4.93 -17.40
CA SER A 56 41.19 -4.95 -16.33
C SER A 56 41.22 -6.27 -15.55
N LYS A 57 42.42 -6.67 -15.10
CA LYS A 57 42.59 -7.79 -14.16
C LYS A 57 41.89 -7.53 -12.82
N LYS A 58 41.81 -6.26 -12.43
CA LYS A 58 41.16 -5.85 -11.18
C LYS A 58 39.70 -6.28 -11.14
N LEU A 59 38.94 -6.06 -12.23
CA LEU A 59 37.55 -6.50 -12.32
C LEU A 59 37.46 -8.03 -12.22
N GLN A 60 38.34 -8.76 -12.89
CA GLN A 60 38.37 -10.23 -12.84
C GLN A 60 38.62 -10.75 -11.43
N GLU A 61 39.56 -10.14 -10.70
CA GLU A 61 39.84 -10.46 -9.30
C GLU A 61 38.64 -10.15 -8.39
N GLU A 62 38.00 -8.98 -8.56
CA GLU A 62 36.79 -8.61 -7.81
C GLU A 62 35.65 -9.61 -8.06
N LEU A 63 35.37 -9.94 -9.34
CA LEU A 63 34.35 -10.93 -9.70
C LEU A 63 34.68 -12.34 -9.16
N GLN A 64 35.94 -12.71 -8.96
CA GLN A 64 36.29 -14.01 -8.36
C GLN A 64 36.04 -14.05 -6.85
N ILE A 65 36.12 -12.90 -6.17
CA ILE A 65 35.93 -12.78 -4.72
C ILE A 65 34.45 -12.73 -4.36
N LEU A 66 33.61 -12.13 -5.21
CA LEU A 66 32.18 -12.00 -4.96
C LEU A 66 31.47 -13.36 -4.84
N GLU A 67 30.55 -13.43 -3.90
CA GLU A 67 29.62 -14.55 -3.77
C GLU A 67 28.65 -14.60 -4.96
N THR A 68 28.06 -15.76 -5.23
CA THR A 68 27.07 -15.92 -6.31
C THR A 68 25.92 -14.93 -6.18
N SER A 69 25.40 -14.70 -4.96
CA SER A 69 24.32 -13.74 -4.69
C SER A 69 24.68 -12.31 -5.07
N GLU A 70 25.90 -11.88 -4.83
CA GLU A 70 26.40 -10.54 -5.15
C GLU A 70 26.62 -10.37 -6.66
N LYS A 71 27.07 -11.43 -7.34
CA LYS A 71 27.16 -11.44 -8.81
C LYS A 71 25.79 -11.31 -9.46
N LEU A 72 24.79 -12.02 -8.94
CA LEU A 72 23.41 -11.94 -9.42
C LEU A 72 22.81 -10.55 -9.15
N GLU A 73 23.11 -9.94 -8.00
CA GLU A 73 22.73 -8.55 -7.73
C GLU A 73 23.31 -7.58 -8.77
N LEU A 74 24.60 -7.70 -9.06
CA LEU A 74 25.27 -6.89 -10.07
C LEU A 74 24.70 -7.12 -11.48
N LEU A 75 24.49 -8.38 -11.86
CA LEU A 75 23.95 -8.75 -13.17
C LEU A 75 22.54 -8.19 -13.36
N THR A 76 21.66 -8.39 -12.38
CA THR A 76 20.28 -7.90 -12.42
C THR A 76 20.22 -6.38 -12.48
N ALA A 77 21.10 -5.69 -11.74
CA ALA A 77 21.23 -4.24 -11.78
C ALA A 77 21.67 -3.72 -13.16
N LEU A 78 22.63 -4.38 -13.81
CA LEU A 78 23.07 -4.03 -15.17
C LEU A 78 21.96 -4.23 -16.20
N GLN A 79 21.25 -5.36 -16.12
CA GLN A 79 20.11 -5.65 -16.99
C GLN A 79 18.95 -4.67 -16.76
N TYR A 80 18.70 -4.26 -15.52
CA TYR A 80 17.69 -3.25 -15.19
C TYR A 80 18.01 -1.91 -15.85
N GLU A 81 19.25 -1.41 -15.73
CA GLU A 81 19.68 -0.18 -16.38
C GLU A 81 19.62 -0.31 -17.91
N ARG A 82 20.02 -1.46 -18.46
CA ARG A 82 19.91 -1.74 -19.89
C ARG A 82 18.46 -1.65 -20.40
N LYS A 83 17.50 -2.18 -19.63
CA LYS A 83 16.06 -2.14 -19.91
C LYS A 83 15.49 -0.72 -19.78
N LYS A 84 15.88 0.01 -18.72
CA LYS A 84 15.48 1.40 -18.49
C LYS A 84 15.90 2.31 -19.65
N LEU A 85 17.10 2.08 -20.18
CA LEU A 85 17.64 2.79 -21.34
C LEU A 85 16.97 2.46 -22.67
N SER A 86 16.41 1.27 -22.82
CA SER A 86 15.64 0.92 -24.02
C SER A 86 14.26 1.57 -24.08
N GLY A 87 13.75 2.08 -22.95
CA GLY A 87 12.41 2.67 -22.84
C GLY A 87 12.36 4.20 -22.87
N SER A 88 13.51 4.90 -22.76
CA SER A 88 13.60 6.36 -22.83
C SER A 88 13.79 6.84 -24.28
N ASP A 89 13.21 8.00 -24.61
CA ASP A 89 13.28 8.63 -25.95
C ASP A 89 14.68 8.49 -26.60
N GLU A 90 14.68 7.93 -27.82
CA GLU A 90 15.86 7.54 -28.61
C GLU A 90 16.82 8.70 -28.93
N GLU A 91 16.45 9.95 -28.65
CA GLU A 91 17.18 11.15 -29.10
C GLU A 91 18.37 11.55 -28.20
N LEU A 92 18.47 11.03 -26.98
CA LEU A 92 19.50 11.44 -26.02
C LEU A 92 20.50 10.34 -25.61
N MET A 93 20.34 9.10 -26.08
CA MET A 93 21.20 7.98 -25.68
C MET A 93 22.27 7.65 -26.71
N PRO A 94 23.57 7.81 -26.41
CA PRO A 94 24.62 7.38 -27.32
C PRO A 94 24.70 5.86 -27.30
N VAL A 95 24.55 5.23 -28.47
CA VAL A 95 24.73 3.78 -28.76
C VAL A 95 25.93 3.13 -28.04
N GLN A 96 26.94 3.93 -27.70
CA GLN A 96 28.12 3.53 -26.93
C GLN A 96 27.79 3.05 -25.51
N GLU A 97 26.90 3.72 -24.78
CA GLU A 97 26.50 3.32 -23.42
C GLU A 97 25.79 1.96 -23.42
N GLN A 98 24.93 1.73 -24.42
CA GLN A 98 24.25 0.44 -24.57
C GLN A 98 25.25 -0.69 -24.82
N LYS A 99 26.23 -0.47 -25.71
CA LYS A 99 27.29 -1.45 -25.99
C LYS A 99 28.17 -1.72 -24.77
N LEU A 100 28.49 -0.68 -24.00
CA LEU A 100 29.25 -0.82 -22.76
C LEU A 100 28.49 -1.68 -21.73
N LEU A 101 27.19 -1.43 -21.57
CA LEU A 101 26.34 -2.23 -20.69
C LEU A 101 26.20 -3.67 -21.17
N ASP A 102 26.02 -3.89 -22.48
CA ASP A 102 25.97 -5.24 -23.07
C ASP A 102 27.27 -6.01 -22.79
N ARG A 103 28.44 -5.38 -22.99
CA ARG A 103 29.74 -5.99 -22.61
C ARG A 103 29.85 -6.26 -21.11
N ALA A 104 29.38 -5.34 -20.27
CA ALA A 104 29.42 -5.53 -18.82
C ALA A 104 28.53 -6.70 -18.37
N ILE A 105 27.33 -6.82 -18.96
CA ILE A 105 26.40 -7.94 -18.73
C ILE A 105 27.08 -9.26 -19.11
N ASP A 106 27.69 -9.34 -20.30
CA ASP A 106 28.39 -10.55 -20.76
C ASP A 106 29.48 -10.98 -19.77
N LYS A 107 30.34 -10.05 -19.33
CA LYS A 107 31.42 -10.37 -18.37
C LYS A 107 30.92 -10.84 -17.01
N VAL A 108 29.87 -10.21 -16.49
CA VAL A 108 29.32 -10.60 -15.18
C VAL A 108 28.55 -11.92 -15.29
N SER A 109 27.84 -12.15 -16.41
CA SER A 109 27.14 -13.41 -16.68
C SER A 109 28.12 -14.59 -16.77
N GLU A 110 29.24 -14.44 -17.49
CA GLU A 110 30.31 -15.44 -17.54
C GLU A 110 30.82 -15.79 -16.11
N ALA A 111 31.02 -14.77 -15.27
CA ALA A 111 31.47 -14.96 -13.89
C ALA A 111 30.40 -15.55 -12.95
N ALA A 112 29.13 -15.46 -13.34
CA ALA A 112 27.96 -16.01 -12.66
C ALA A 112 27.54 -17.39 -13.21
N HIS A 113 28.36 -18.04 -14.04
CA HIS A 113 28.08 -19.33 -14.67
C HIS A 113 26.92 -19.30 -15.70
N ASP A 114 26.85 -18.23 -16.49
CA ASP A 114 25.88 -18.03 -17.57
C ASP A 114 24.42 -18.08 -17.10
N GLU A 115 24.15 -17.68 -15.85
CA GLU A 115 22.79 -17.48 -15.39
C GLU A 115 22.14 -16.33 -16.17
N VAL A 116 21.00 -16.62 -16.78
CA VAL A 116 20.15 -15.64 -17.46
C VAL A 116 19.03 -15.25 -16.53
N LEU A 117 19.14 -14.08 -15.91
CA LEU A 117 18.06 -13.49 -15.13
C LEU A 117 17.20 -12.59 -16.03
N THR A 118 15.88 -12.70 -15.87
CA THR A 118 14.93 -11.75 -16.45
C THR A 118 14.55 -10.75 -15.37
N VAL A 119 14.73 -9.46 -15.62
CA VAL A 119 14.41 -8.40 -14.65
C VAL A 119 12.89 -8.22 -14.55
N PRO A 120 12.26 -8.57 -13.41
CA PRO A 120 10.83 -8.39 -13.19
C PRO A 120 10.41 -6.92 -13.25
N GLU A 121 9.14 -6.64 -13.54
CA GLU A 121 8.62 -5.25 -13.57
C GLU A 121 8.62 -4.57 -12.20
N TRP A 122 8.48 -5.34 -11.13
CA TRP A 122 8.51 -4.87 -9.75
C TRP A 122 9.93 -4.69 -9.19
N PHE A 123 10.97 -5.04 -9.95
CA PHE A 123 12.34 -5.02 -9.46
C PHE A 123 12.82 -3.59 -9.16
N VAL A 124 13.33 -3.38 -7.96
CA VAL A 124 13.99 -2.16 -7.54
C VAL A 124 15.41 -2.49 -7.13
N PRO A 125 16.43 -1.94 -7.79
CA PRO A 125 17.81 -2.18 -7.40
C PRO A 125 18.14 -1.49 -6.08
N ARG A 126 18.97 -2.14 -5.25
CA ARG A 126 19.34 -1.64 -3.91
C ARG A 126 19.92 -0.23 -3.91
N TYR A 127 20.74 0.11 -4.90
CA TYR A 127 21.37 1.44 -4.98
C TYR A 127 20.38 2.58 -5.22
N GLU A 128 19.13 2.30 -5.65
CA GLU A 128 18.08 3.32 -5.76
C GLU A 128 17.36 3.58 -4.43
N VAL A 129 17.64 2.78 -3.38
CA VAL A 129 16.97 2.86 -2.09
C VAL A 129 17.92 3.42 -1.03
N GLN A 130 17.52 4.53 -0.41
CA GLN A 130 18.27 5.17 0.66
C GLN A 130 17.64 4.80 2.01
N ILE A 131 18.36 4.01 2.81
CA ILE A 131 17.89 3.58 4.13
C ILE A 131 18.07 4.70 5.14
N ARG A 132 17.05 5.00 5.93
CA ARG A 132 17.14 5.91 7.08
C ARG A 132 17.39 5.08 8.34
N GLU A 133 18.40 5.45 9.12
CA GLU A 133 18.80 4.71 10.34
C GLU A 133 17.79 4.86 11.50
N ASP A 134 16.73 5.65 11.34
CA ASP A 134 15.68 5.83 12.36
C ASP A 134 14.63 4.71 12.29
N THR A 135 14.87 3.65 13.05
CA THR A 135 13.93 2.54 13.19
C THR A 135 12.64 3.00 13.89
N GLY A 136 11.54 3.01 13.14
CA GLY A 136 10.18 3.20 13.66
C GLY A 136 9.69 1.98 14.45
N SER A 137 8.60 2.15 15.19
CA SER A 137 8.08 1.25 16.22
C SER A 137 7.45 -0.08 15.75
N PHE A 138 7.64 -0.47 14.48
CA PHE A 138 7.21 -1.78 13.98
C PHE A 138 8.42 -2.69 13.88
N GLU A 139 8.51 -3.68 14.78
CA GLU A 139 9.55 -4.70 14.77
C GLU A 139 9.62 -5.32 13.35
N CYS A 140 10.81 -5.30 12.74
CA CYS A 140 11.14 -5.76 11.37
C CYS A 140 10.94 -4.79 10.19
N CYS A 141 10.43 -3.57 10.39
CA CYS A 141 10.31 -2.58 9.31
C CYS A 141 11.40 -1.50 9.39
N VAL A 142 12.02 -1.16 8.26
CA VAL A 142 13.03 -0.11 8.16
C VAL A 142 12.52 1.00 7.25
N GLU A 143 12.65 2.25 7.65
CA GLU A 143 12.22 3.37 6.82
C GLU A 143 13.31 3.77 5.82
N GLY A 144 12.89 4.26 4.67
CA GLY A 144 13.80 4.71 3.63
C GLY A 144 13.17 5.68 2.66
N GLU A 145 13.91 5.96 1.60
CA GLU A 145 13.48 6.78 0.48
C GLU A 145 13.78 6.07 -0.83
N TRP A 146 12.79 6.04 -1.72
CA TRP A 146 12.93 5.55 -3.08
C TRP A 146 12.19 6.50 -4.03
N ASN A 147 12.89 6.98 -5.07
CA ASN A 147 12.34 7.89 -6.06
C ASN A 147 11.65 9.15 -5.46
N GLY A 148 12.22 9.70 -4.38
CA GLY A 148 11.67 10.84 -3.64
C GLY A 148 10.44 10.53 -2.76
N LEU A 149 10.01 9.27 -2.70
CA LEU A 149 8.93 8.80 -1.84
C LEU A 149 9.51 8.23 -0.55
N ASN A 150 8.90 8.59 0.59
CA ASN A 150 9.15 7.86 1.84
C ASN A 150 8.55 6.47 1.73
N VAL A 151 9.32 5.46 2.09
CA VAL A 151 8.94 4.05 1.95
C VAL A 151 9.29 3.25 3.20
N THR A 152 8.56 2.17 3.42
CA THR A 152 8.90 1.16 4.43
C THR A 152 9.47 -0.06 3.73
N LEU A 153 10.66 -0.48 4.15
CA LEU A 153 11.34 -1.68 3.71
C LEU A 153 11.10 -2.80 4.70
N GLU A 154 10.96 -4.00 4.15
CA GLU A 154 10.84 -5.21 4.92
C GLU A 154 11.74 -6.28 4.31
N TYR A 155 12.69 -6.77 5.09
CA TYR A 155 13.67 -7.75 4.62
C TYR A 155 13.04 -9.14 4.58
N GLY A 156 13.24 -9.84 3.46
CA GLY A 156 12.86 -11.24 3.33
C GLY A 156 13.97 -12.16 3.82
N GLU A 157 13.61 -13.39 4.16
CA GLU A 157 14.56 -14.42 4.57
C GLU A 157 15.42 -14.91 3.41
N ASP A 158 14.80 -15.05 2.23
CA ASP A 158 15.45 -15.54 1.00
C ASP A 158 14.85 -14.92 -0.28
N MET A 159 15.44 -15.30 -1.42
CA MET A 159 15.07 -14.85 -2.76
C MET A 159 13.62 -15.26 -3.12
N ASP A 160 13.26 -16.53 -2.90
CA ASP A 160 12.00 -17.10 -3.34
C ASP A 160 10.82 -16.46 -2.60
N THR A 161 11.00 -16.20 -1.31
CA THR A 161 10.04 -15.51 -0.45
C THR A 161 9.74 -14.10 -0.95
N VAL A 162 10.78 -13.34 -1.36
CA VAL A 162 10.60 -12.00 -1.93
C VAL A 162 9.96 -12.06 -3.31
N ILE A 163 10.34 -13.01 -4.16
CA ILE A 163 9.72 -13.20 -5.49
C ILE A 163 8.23 -13.51 -5.32
N ASN A 164 7.88 -14.50 -4.51
CA ASN A 164 6.49 -14.92 -4.28
C ASN A 164 5.65 -13.76 -3.72
N GLY A 165 6.20 -13.02 -2.74
CA GLY A 165 5.55 -11.84 -2.18
C GLY A 165 5.34 -10.74 -3.22
N ALA A 166 6.38 -10.40 -3.98
CA ALA A 166 6.31 -9.36 -5.00
C ALA A 166 5.37 -9.74 -6.14
N GLU A 167 5.41 -10.96 -6.66
CA GLU A 167 4.53 -11.42 -7.73
C GLU A 167 3.06 -11.45 -7.30
N LYS A 168 2.77 -11.87 -6.07
CA LYS A 168 1.42 -11.92 -5.52
C LYS A 168 0.81 -10.53 -5.35
N TRP A 169 1.59 -9.55 -4.93
CA TRP A 169 1.10 -8.22 -4.52
C TRP A 169 1.42 -7.10 -5.52
N CYS A 170 2.26 -7.35 -6.51
CA CYS A 170 2.57 -6.37 -7.56
C CYS A 170 1.31 -5.96 -8.32
N GLY A 171 1.11 -4.65 -8.47
CA GLY A 171 -0.04 -4.08 -9.18
C GLY A 171 -1.31 -3.95 -8.34
N VAL A 172 -1.35 -4.48 -7.13
CA VAL A 172 -2.48 -4.30 -6.20
C VAL A 172 -2.51 -2.84 -5.71
N LYS A 173 -3.52 -2.08 -6.14
CA LYS A 173 -3.70 -0.66 -5.79
C LYS A 173 -5.12 -0.38 -5.33
N ASP A 174 -5.31 -0.23 -4.03
CA ASP A 174 -6.60 0.12 -3.42
C ASP A 174 -6.39 1.01 -2.18
N PRO A 175 -7.29 1.98 -1.88
CA PRO A 175 -7.14 2.85 -0.70
C PRO A 175 -7.09 2.13 0.65
N TYR A 176 -7.54 0.87 0.72
CA TYR A 176 -7.58 0.04 1.92
C TYR A 176 -6.54 -1.09 1.92
N ILE A 177 -5.56 -1.05 1.01
CA ILE A 177 -4.42 -1.97 0.96
C ILE A 177 -3.13 -1.15 1.04
N VAL A 178 -2.16 -1.61 1.82
CA VAL A 178 -0.80 -1.02 1.83
C VAL A 178 -0.14 -1.32 0.49
N THR A 179 0.21 -0.26 -0.24
CA THR A 179 0.71 -0.39 -1.61
C THR A 179 2.14 -0.92 -1.63
N LEU A 180 2.37 -2.02 -2.35
CA LEU A 180 3.72 -2.48 -2.72
C LEU A 180 4.25 -1.63 -3.86
N HIS A 181 5.42 -1.03 -3.67
CA HIS A 181 6.10 -0.22 -4.68
C HIS A 181 7.06 -1.03 -5.53
N GLY A 182 7.76 -1.99 -4.93
CA GLY A 182 8.68 -2.88 -5.63
C GLY A 182 9.48 -3.75 -4.68
N ALA A 183 10.45 -4.50 -5.19
CA ALA A 183 11.25 -5.41 -4.38
C ALA A 183 12.64 -5.68 -4.99
N CYS A 184 13.58 -6.09 -4.13
CA CYS A 184 14.90 -6.57 -4.51
C CYS A 184 15.06 -8.01 -4.00
N HIS A 185 15.05 -8.99 -4.92
CA HIS A 185 15.16 -10.42 -4.57
C HIS A 185 16.62 -10.93 -4.59
N VAL A 186 17.56 -10.12 -5.09
CA VAL A 186 18.97 -10.48 -5.27
C VAL A 186 19.87 -9.82 -4.23
N GLY A 187 21.06 -10.39 -4.06
CA GLY A 187 22.05 -9.93 -3.09
C GLY A 187 21.89 -10.59 -1.72
N LYS A 188 22.65 -10.09 -0.75
CA LYS A 188 22.73 -10.67 0.61
C LYS A 188 21.50 -10.45 1.48
N THR A 189 20.75 -9.37 1.21
CA THR A 189 19.61 -8.97 2.03
C THR A 189 18.43 -8.62 1.13
N PRO A 190 17.65 -9.60 0.66
CA PRO A 190 16.49 -9.34 -0.18
C PRO A 190 15.42 -8.58 0.62
N PHE A 191 14.64 -7.73 -0.04
CA PHE A 191 13.65 -6.87 0.62
C PHE A 191 12.48 -6.49 -0.31
N ILE A 192 11.34 -6.13 0.29
CA ILE A 192 10.19 -5.49 -0.38
C ILE A 192 10.05 -4.05 0.12
N ILE A 193 9.60 -3.17 -0.78
CA ILE A 193 9.32 -1.76 -0.54
C ILE A 193 7.82 -1.52 -0.58
N TYR A 194 7.28 -0.92 0.47
CA TYR A 194 5.89 -0.49 0.59
C TYR A 194 5.78 1.03 0.70
N GLU A 195 4.57 1.57 0.56
CA GLU A 195 4.28 2.93 1.03
C GLU A 195 4.67 3.08 2.51
N SER A 196 5.12 4.27 2.92
CA SER A 196 5.54 4.47 4.31
C SER A 196 4.38 4.26 5.29
N ILE A 197 4.58 3.34 6.22
CA ILE A 197 3.66 3.03 7.33
C ILE A 197 4.20 3.54 8.67
N ARG A 198 5.21 4.43 8.67
CA ARG A 198 5.85 5.00 9.87
C ARG A 198 4.87 5.50 10.93
N ASP A 199 3.84 6.23 10.50
CA ASP A 199 2.86 6.86 11.39
C ASP A 199 1.60 6.00 11.60
N PHE A 200 1.69 4.71 11.29
CA PHE A 200 0.57 3.78 11.38
C PHE A 200 0.65 3.02 12.70
N ILE A 201 -0.50 2.65 13.23
CA ILE A 201 -0.62 1.78 14.40
C ILE A 201 -1.45 0.55 14.04
N SER A 202 -1.27 -0.56 14.77
CA SER A 202 -2.12 -1.74 14.58
C SER A 202 -3.58 -1.43 14.91
N LEU A 203 -4.51 -2.20 14.33
CA LEU A 203 -5.93 -2.09 14.65
C LEU A 203 -6.21 -2.29 16.14
N LEU A 204 -5.46 -3.18 16.79
CA LEU A 204 -5.61 -3.46 18.23
C LEU A 204 -5.16 -2.27 19.07
N ASP A 205 -4.02 -1.68 18.75
CA ASP A 205 -3.54 -0.47 19.42
C ASP A 205 -4.53 0.69 19.21
N TYR A 206 -5.08 0.81 18.01
CA TYR A 206 -6.12 1.79 17.71
C TYR A 206 -7.37 1.56 18.58
N ALA A 207 -7.88 0.33 18.65
CA ALA A 207 -9.06 -0.03 19.44
C ALA A 207 -8.86 0.26 20.93
N ASN A 208 -7.69 -0.09 21.46
CA ASN A 208 -7.30 0.12 22.86
C ASN A 208 -7.15 1.61 23.22
N ASN A 209 -6.70 2.45 22.29
CA ASN A 209 -6.49 3.88 22.55
C ASN A 209 -7.73 4.74 22.33
N VAL A 210 -8.61 4.38 21.38
CA VAL A 210 -9.72 5.23 20.95
C VAL A 210 -11.01 5.01 21.75
N GLN A 211 -11.16 3.84 22.38
CA GLN A 211 -12.28 3.49 23.28
C GLN A 211 -13.65 3.97 22.77
N ASN A 212 -13.89 3.80 21.47
CA ASN A 212 -15.13 4.18 20.79
C ASN A 212 -15.46 3.11 19.75
N SER A 213 -16.47 2.28 20.07
CA SER A 213 -16.88 1.13 19.25
C SER A 213 -17.11 1.52 17.79
N ARG A 214 -17.78 2.65 17.56
CA ARG A 214 -18.14 3.14 16.21
C ARG A 214 -16.94 3.39 15.33
N LYS A 215 -15.89 3.96 15.90
CA LYS A 215 -14.64 4.20 15.17
C LYS A 215 -13.96 2.88 14.83
N VAL A 216 -13.96 1.91 15.75
CA VAL A 216 -13.39 0.57 15.52
C VAL A 216 -14.18 -0.19 14.46
N TRP A 217 -15.51 -0.21 14.53
CA TRP A 217 -16.37 -0.78 13.50
C TRP A 217 -16.14 -0.17 12.12
N LYS A 218 -15.95 1.15 12.06
CA LYS A 218 -15.58 1.84 10.82
C LYS A 218 -14.21 1.36 10.28
N ARG A 219 -13.21 1.13 11.13
CA ARG A 219 -11.91 0.57 10.72
C ARG A 219 -12.04 -0.86 10.22
N LEU A 220 -12.82 -1.69 10.90
CA LEU A 220 -13.12 -3.05 10.46
C LEU A 220 -13.81 -3.07 9.10
N LEU A 221 -14.78 -2.17 8.87
CA LEU A 221 -15.43 -2.04 7.57
C LEU A 221 -14.45 -1.64 6.46
N GLU A 222 -13.52 -0.73 6.74
CA GLU A 222 -12.49 -0.31 5.78
C GLU A 222 -11.53 -1.46 5.45
N ALA A 223 -11.07 -2.21 6.46
CA ALA A 223 -10.28 -3.42 6.25
C ALA A 223 -11.05 -4.48 5.44
N ALA A 224 -12.34 -4.71 5.75
CA ALA A 224 -13.19 -5.63 5.01
C ALA A 224 -13.31 -5.26 3.52
N ARG A 225 -13.33 -3.96 3.19
CA ARG A 225 -13.31 -3.49 1.79
C ARG A 225 -11.99 -3.78 1.09
N GLY A 226 -10.87 -3.64 1.78
CA GLY A 226 -9.56 -4.04 1.25
C GLY A 226 -9.53 -5.55 0.94
N LEU A 227 -10.03 -6.38 1.87
CA LEU A 227 -10.06 -7.83 1.68
C LEU A 227 -11.05 -8.24 0.57
N GLN A 228 -12.21 -7.57 0.48
CA GLN A 228 -13.16 -7.70 -0.63
C GLN A 228 -12.50 -7.41 -1.98
N TYR A 229 -11.71 -6.33 -2.06
CA TYR A 229 -10.98 -5.96 -3.27
C TYR A 229 -9.98 -7.05 -3.68
N LEU A 230 -9.16 -7.54 -2.74
CA LEU A 230 -8.22 -8.64 -2.99
C LEU A 230 -8.93 -9.90 -3.51
N HIS A 231 -10.01 -10.31 -2.84
CA HIS A 231 -10.80 -11.46 -3.25
C HIS A 231 -11.42 -11.29 -4.64
N GLY A 232 -11.80 -10.06 -5.00
CA GLY A 232 -12.28 -9.70 -6.34
C GLY A 232 -11.22 -9.85 -7.44
N LEU A 233 -9.94 -9.63 -7.10
CA LEU A 233 -8.81 -9.91 -8.00
C LEU A 233 -8.43 -11.40 -8.07
N GLY A 234 -9.08 -12.26 -7.27
CA GLY A 234 -8.72 -13.68 -7.18
C GLY A 234 -7.60 -13.98 -6.18
N ILE A 235 -7.15 -12.97 -5.43
CA ILE A 235 -6.03 -13.10 -4.48
C ILE A 235 -6.60 -13.39 -3.08
N ALA A 236 -6.18 -14.50 -2.48
CA ALA A 236 -6.35 -14.73 -1.04
C ALA A 236 -5.14 -14.13 -0.29
N HIS A 237 -5.38 -13.41 0.81
CA HIS A 237 -4.31 -12.88 1.65
C HIS A 237 -3.47 -14.02 2.23
N GLY A 238 -4.16 -14.99 2.84
CA GLY A 238 -3.67 -16.31 3.19
C GLY A 238 -3.20 -16.49 4.62
N ASN A 239 -3.06 -15.40 5.37
CA ASN A 239 -2.80 -15.38 6.81
C ASN A 239 -2.94 -13.94 7.34
N ILE A 240 -4.15 -13.40 7.17
CA ILE A 240 -4.50 -12.07 7.67
C ILE A 240 -4.70 -12.14 9.19
N THR A 241 -4.02 -11.25 9.93
CA THR A 241 -4.18 -11.10 11.39
C THR A 241 -4.50 -9.66 11.75
N ALA A 242 -4.79 -9.39 13.03
CA ALA A 242 -5.06 -8.02 13.47
C ALA A 242 -3.83 -7.11 13.34
N ALA A 243 -2.61 -7.67 13.36
CA ALA A 243 -1.37 -6.96 13.10
C ALA A 243 -1.21 -6.57 11.61
N CYS A 244 -1.82 -7.33 10.69
CA CYS A 244 -1.88 -6.97 9.26
C CYS A 244 -2.81 -5.78 9.00
N VAL A 245 -3.74 -5.47 9.92
CA VAL A 245 -4.62 -4.30 9.78
C VAL A 245 -3.99 -3.11 10.49
N VAL A 246 -3.58 -2.13 9.70
CA VAL A 246 -2.91 -0.92 10.17
C VAL A 246 -3.78 0.31 9.94
N VAL A 247 -3.70 1.30 10.84
CA VAL A 247 -4.49 2.53 10.78
C VAL A 247 -3.55 3.72 10.67
N GLY A 248 -3.62 4.43 9.54
CA GLY A 248 -2.78 5.60 9.27
C GLY A 248 -3.28 6.90 9.89
N ALA A 249 -2.45 7.94 9.80
CA ALA A 249 -2.78 9.30 10.27
C ALA A 249 -4.00 9.92 9.56
N ASP A 250 -4.30 9.47 8.34
CA ASP A 250 -5.52 9.82 7.59
C ASP A 250 -6.79 9.20 8.20
N LYS A 251 -6.63 8.41 9.26
CA LYS A 251 -7.68 7.68 9.98
C LYS A 251 -8.41 6.73 9.04
N LYS A 252 -7.71 6.04 8.15
CA LYS A 252 -8.25 4.88 7.42
C LYS A 252 -7.51 3.61 7.82
N ALA A 253 -8.23 2.50 7.89
CA ALA A 253 -7.60 1.19 8.00
C ALA A 253 -7.12 0.71 6.63
N LYS A 254 -5.95 0.09 6.60
CA LYS A 254 -5.39 -0.60 5.45
C LYS A 254 -4.93 -2.01 5.85
N ILE A 255 -4.98 -2.94 4.91
CA ILE A 255 -4.39 -4.28 5.08
C ILE A 255 -2.97 -4.26 4.50
N LYS A 256 -2.00 -4.62 5.34
CA LYS A 256 -0.62 -4.93 4.97
C LYS A 256 -0.54 -6.40 4.55
N SER A 257 0.27 -6.70 3.54
CA SER A 257 0.65 -8.07 3.20
C SER A 257 1.39 -8.77 4.35
N ASN A 258 1.29 -10.10 4.42
CA ASN A 258 2.16 -10.93 5.25
C ASN A 258 3.04 -11.79 4.34
N THR A 259 4.13 -11.22 3.85
CA THR A 259 4.90 -11.89 2.79
C THR A 259 5.80 -13.02 3.29
N TRP A 260 6.02 -13.15 4.61
CA TRP A 260 7.13 -13.96 5.18
C TRP A 260 6.76 -15.24 5.90
N GLU A 261 5.47 -15.52 6.08
CA GLU A 261 5.11 -16.81 6.67
C GLU A 261 5.02 -17.86 5.56
N ASP A 262 5.45 -19.10 5.86
CA ASP A 262 5.26 -20.29 5.03
C ASP A 262 3.78 -20.43 4.67
N LEU A 263 3.34 -19.72 3.63
CA LEU A 263 1.95 -19.71 3.24
C LEU A 263 1.64 -21.13 2.77
N PRO A 264 0.63 -21.80 3.36
CA PRO A 264 0.18 -23.06 2.79
C PRO A 264 -0.13 -22.83 1.32
N THR A 265 0.34 -23.74 0.47
CA THR A 265 0.25 -23.68 -0.99
C THR A 265 -1.17 -23.50 -1.54
N GLU A 266 -2.19 -23.62 -0.69
CA GLU A 266 -3.61 -23.46 -1.00
C GLU A 266 -4.33 -22.57 0.04
N SER A 267 -3.82 -21.38 0.34
CA SER A 267 -4.58 -20.44 1.17
C SER A 267 -5.87 -20.02 0.46
N SER A 268 -7.04 -20.26 1.06
CA SER A 268 -8.34 -19.99 0.43
C SER A 268 -8.92 -18.63 0.85
N LYS A 269 -9.85 -18.10 0.04
CA LYS A 269 -10.57 -16.86 0.38
C LYS A 269 -11.46 -17.09 1.60
N GLU A 270 -11.96 -18.30 1.75
CA GLU A 270 -12.77 -18.75 2.86
C GLU A 270 -11.98 -18.77 4.17
N ASP A 271 -10.67 -19.06 4.13
CA ASP A 271 -9.80 -18.99 5.30
C ASP A 271 -9.50 -17.55 5.71
N ASP A 272 -9.35 -16.64 4.74
CA ASP A 272 -9.30 -15.20 5.05
C ASP A 272 -10.57 -14.72 5.74
N VAL A 273 -11.75 -15.20 5.31
CA VAL A 273 -13.03 -14.86 5.96
C VAL A 273 -13.04 -15.34 7.41
N TYR A 274 -12.60 -16.58 7.67
CA TYR A 274 -12.50 -17.10 9.03
C TYR A 274 -11.52 -16.27 9.87
N ALA A 275 -10.32 -15.98 9.34
CA ALA A 275 -9.30 -15.20 10.02
C ALA A 275 -9.80 -13.78 10.31
N PHE A 276 -10.54 -13.17 9.38
CA PHE A 276 -11.13 -11.85 9.56
C PHE A 276 -12.19 -11.83 10.68
N ALA A 277 -12.91 -12.93 10.91
CA ALA A 277 -13.81 -13.06 12.05
C ALA A 277 -13.06 -12.99 13.39
N SER A 278 -11.89 -13.64 13.47
CA SER A 278 -11.00 -13.57 14.64
C SER A 278 -10.53 -12.13 14.90
N ILE A 279 -10.21 -11.38 13.84
CA ILE A 279 -9.84 -9.95 13.94
C ILE A 279 -10.99 -9.11 14.49
N ILE A 280 -12.22 -9.33 14.00
CA ILE A 280 -13.42 -8.64 14.52
C ILE A 280 -13.58 -8.94 16.01
N LEU A 281 -13.48 -10.21 16.42
CA LEU A 281 -13.62 -10.62 17.82
C LEU A 281 -12.55 -9.97 18.70
N GLU A 282 -11.30 -10.00 18.28
CA GLU A 282 -10.17 -9.46 19.03
C GLU A 282 -10.30 -7.93 19.20
N ALA A 283 -10.54 -7.21 18.11
CA ALA A 283 -10.67 -5.75 18.11
C ALA A 283 -11.90 -5.25 18.87
N THR A 284 -12.93 -6.09 19.02
CA THR A 284 -14.18 -5.71 19.72
C THR A 284 -14.27 -6.21 21.15
N SER A 285 -13.39 -7.11 21.56
CA SER A 285 -13.39 -7.74 22.90
C SER A 285 -13.38 -6.72 24.05
N SER A 286 -12.59 -5.65 23.93
CA SER A 286 -12.48 -4.57 24.93
C SER A 286 -13.80 -3.79 25.18
N PHE A 287 -14.77 -3.87 24.26
CA PHE A 287 -16.07 -3.19 24.38
C PHE A 287 -17.19 -4.07 24.93
N THR A 288 -16.94 -5.38 25.10
CA THR A 288 -17.95 -6.33 25.59
C THR A 288 -18.18 -6.26 27.11
N ILE A 289 -17.56 -5.29 27.80
CA ILE A 289 -17.74 -5.03 29.23
C ILE A 289 -18.57 -3.75 29.43
N GLU A 290 -19.80 -3.69 28.91
CA GLU A 290 -20.77 -2.67 29.34
C GLU A 290 -22.16 -3.30 29.60
N ASN A 291 -22.44 -3.42 30.90
CA ASN A 291 -23.71 -3.51 31.64
C ASN A 291 -24.79 -4.58 31.30
N PRO A 292 -25.06 -5.54 32.23
CA PRO A 292 -26.20 -6.46 32.13
C PRO A 292 -27.59 -5.83 32.38
N ASP A 293 -27.67 -4.50 32.53
CA ASP A 293 -28.92 -3.79 32.88
C ASP A 293 -29.70 -3.21 31.67
N ASP A 294 -29.18 -3.31 30.44
CA ASP A 294 -29.89 -2.82 29.24
C ASP A 294 -30.93 -3.82 28.67
N ILE A 295 -31.30 -4.85 29.45
CA ILE A 295 -32.42 -5.75 29.14
C ILE A 295 -33.74 -5.09 29.59
N LEU A 296 -34.24 -4.14 28.80
CA LEU A 296 -35.67 -3.79 28.80
C LEU A 296 -36.27 -4.13 27.42
N PRO A 297 -37.22 -5.09 27.34
CA PRO A 297 -37.86 -5.43 26.09
C PRO A 297 -38.87 -4.33 25.73
N SER A 298 -38.50 -3.47 24.79
CA SER A 298 -39.42 -2.48 24.25
C SER A 298 -40.21 -3.12 23.12
N ILE A 299 -41.48 -3.39 23.44
CA ILE A 299 -42.55 -3.89 22.61
C ILE A 299 -42.82 -2.88 21.49
N GLU A 300 -42.57 -3.25 20.23
CA GLU A 300 -43.46 -3.04 19.08
C GLU A 300 -42.84 -3.67 17.82
N ASN A 301 -43.60 -4.61 17.24
CA ASN A 301 -43.26 -5.44 16.08
C ASN A 301 -43.01 -4.62 14.82
N GLU A 302 -41.84 -4.77 14.18
CA GLU A 302 -41.74 -5.00 12.74
C GLU A 302 -40.58 -5.98 12.42
N GLN A 303 -40.96 -7.15 11.89
CA GLN A 303 -40.14 -8.17 11.21
C GLN A 303 -38.97 -8.83 11.97
N GLN A 304 -39.36 -9.92 12.63
CA GLN A 304 -38.63 -11.11 13.09
C GLN A 304 -37.18 -11.34 12.57
N TYR A 305 -36.20 -10.84 13.31
CA TYR A 305 -34.83 -11.39 13.39
C TYR A 305 -34.72 -12.26 14.66
N PRO A 306 -33.83 -13.26 14.75
CA PRO A 306 -33.65 -14.06 15.97
C PRO A 306 -33.28 -13.13 17.13
N CYS A 307 -34.21 -12.96 18.06
CA CYS A 307 -34.15 -11.97 19.11
C CYS A 307 -33.05 -12.30 20.14
N GLY A 308 -32.16 -11.33 20.39
CA GLY A 308 -31.24 -11.33 21.53
C GLY A 308 -29.75 -11.51 21.21
N MET A 309 -29.38 -11.82 19.97
CA MET A 309 -27.97 -11.90 19.57
C MET A 309 -27.44 -10.54 19.10
N ASN A 310 -26.27 -10.17 19.62
CA ASN A 310 -25.46 -9.08 19.08
C ASN A 310 -25.23 -9.35 17.57
N TYR A 311 -25.56 -8.40 16.69
CA TYR A 311 -25.39 -8.55 15.23
C TYR A 311 -23.96 -8.96 14.84
N ALA A 312 -22.97 -8.52 15.63
CA ALA A 312 -21.58 -8.94 15.50
C ALA A 312 -21.39 -10.43 15.80
N ALA A 313 -22.04 -10.96 16.83
CA ALA A 313 -21.92 -12.37 17.22
C ALA A 313 -22.49 -13.29 16.14
N TRP A 314 -23.63 -12.93 15.53
CA TRP A 314 -24.19 -13.68 14.41
C TRP A 314 -23.27 -13.65 13.17
N LEU A 315 -22.72 -12.47 12.82
CA LEU A 315 -21.75 -12.35 11.72
C LEU A 315 -20.53 -13.27 11.95
N ILE A 316 -19.98 -13.23 13.17
CA ILE A 316 -18.82 -14.06 13.53
C ILE A 316 -19.17 -15.55 13.43
N GLU A 317 -20.34 -15.97 13.90
CA GLU A 317 -20.79 -17.36 13.78
C GLU A 317 -20.83 -17.85 12.33
N GLU A 318 -21.42 -17.07 11.41
CA GLU A 318 -21.46 -17.41 9.98
C GLU A 318 -20.05 -17.45 9.35
N MET A 319 -19.19 -16.47 9.64
CA MET A 319 -17.82 -16.42 9.15
C MET A 319 -16.94 -17.55 9.70
N THR A 320 -17.29 -18.10 10.85
CA THR A 320 -16.52 -19.17 11.53
C THR A 320 -17.10 -20.57 11.30
N SER A 321 -17.96 -20.74 10.29
CA SER A 321 -18.47 -22.06 9.90
C SER A 321 -17.33 -23.07 9.69
N SER A 322 -17.53 -24.27 10.23
CA SER A 322 -16.55 -25.37 10.14
C SER A 322 -16.35 -25.84 8.70
N ASN A 323 -17.33 -25.64 7.82
CA ASN A 323 -17.22 -25.90 6.40
C ASN A 323 -16.88 -24.59 5.66
N PRO A 324 -15.71 -24.48 5.01
CA PRO A 324 -15.29 -23.27 4.31
C PRO A 324 -16.31 -22.75 3.29
N HIS A 325 -16.99 -23.64 2.58
CA HIS A 325 -17.96 -23.26 1.54
C HIS A 325 -19.27 -22.69 2.08
N ASP A 326 -19.56 -22.88 3.36
CA ASP A 326 -20.73 -22.28 4.01
C ASP A 326 -20.42 -20.86 4.52
N ARG A 327 -19.14 -20.46 4.55
CA ARG A 327 -18.74 -19.11 4.97
C ARG A 327 -19.19 -18.07 3.94
N PRO A 328 -19.64 -16.88 4.38
CA PRO A 328 -20.03 -15.80 3.47
C PRO A 328 -18.85 -15.28 2.65
N ASP A 329 -19.12 -14.79 1.44
CA ASP A 329 -18.12 -14.03 0.69
C ASP A 329 -17.89 -12.64 1.31
N MET A 330 -16.76 -12.00 0.95
CA MET A 330 -16.47 -10.68 1.49
C MET A 330 -17.47 -9.60 1.06
N ASN A 331 -18.23 -9.80 -0.04
CA ASN A 331 -19.34 -8.90 -0.39
C ASN A 331 -20.43 -8.92 0.68
N ALA A 332 -20.82 -10.11 1.16
CA ALA A 332 -21.78 -10.29 2.23
C ALA A 332 -21.26 -9.72 3.55
N VAL A 333 -20.01 -10.01 3.90
CA VAL A 333 -19.37 -9.47 5.12
C VAL A 333 -19.37 -7.95 5.12
N VAL A 334 -18.97 -7.30 4.02
CA VAL A 334 -18.97 -5.83 3.89
C VAL A 334 -20.39 -5.26 4.01
N ARG A 335 -21.40 -5.86 3.37
CA ARG A 335 -22.80 -5.43 3.51
C ARG A 335 -23.29 -5.51 4.96
N MET A 336 -22.90 -6.57 5.68
CA MET A 336 -23.28 -6.75 7.07
C MET A 336 -22.59 -5.73 7.99
N LEU A 337 -21.29 -5.49 7.80
CA LEU A 337 -20.54 -4.48 8.56
C LEU A 337 -21.03 -3.05 8.30
N LEU A 338 -21.48 -2.76 7.06
CA LEU A 338 -22.14 -1.49 6.74
C LEU A 338 -23.38 -1.27 7.62
N ASN A 339 -24.25 -2.28 7.72
CA ASN A 339 -25.45 -2.19 8.56
C ASN A 339 -25.11 -1.96 10.04
N VAL A 340 -24.06 -2.60 10.56
CA VAL A 340 -23.59 -2.37 11.95
C VAL A 340 -23.11 -0.94 12.12
N THR A 341 -22.28 -0.45 11.19
CA THR A 341 -21.71 0.91 11.23
C THR A 341 -22.78 1.99 11.09
N GLU A 342 -23.83 1.76 10.30
CA GLU A 342 -24.93 2.71 10.11
C GLU A 342 -25.89 2.76 11.30
N ARG A 343 -26.14 1.63 11.96
CA ARG A 343 -27.00 1.56 13.17
C ARG A 343 -26.43 2.32 14.37
N GLU A 344 -25.11 2.39 14.46
CA GLU A 344 -24.43 3.17 15.49
C GLU A 344 -24.40 4.69 15.18
N ARG A 345 -25.01 5.18 14.09
CA ARG A 345 -25.09 6.64 13.82
C ARG A 345 -26.15 7.32 14.70
N PRO A 346 -25.79 8.34 15.49
CA PRO A 346 -26.74 9.21 16.15
C PRO A 346 -27.50 10.02 15.11
N TRP A 347 -28.78 10.28 15.37
CA TRP A 347 -29.64 11.09 14.49
C TRP A 347 -29.12 12.52 14.29
N SER A 348 -28.23 12.99 15.17
CA SER A 348 -27.56 14.30 15.05
C SER A 348 -26.50 14.37 13.94
N ASP A 349 -25.95 13.23 13.52
CA ASP A 349 -24.90 13.16 12.48
C ASP A 349 -25.47 12.94 11.07
N VAL A 350 -26.79 12.76 10.96
CA VAL A 350 -27.49 12.70 9.69
C VAL A 350 -27.63 14.12 9.18
N GLN A 351 -26.69 14.58 8.36
CA GLN A 351 -27.05 15.61 7.39
C GLN A 351 -28.14 15.00 6.52
N PHE A 352 -29.28 15.68 6.41
CA PHE A 352 -30.35 15.34 5.48
C PHE A 352 -30.14 16.12 4.16
N PRO A 353 -29.26 15.70 3.23
CA PRO A 353 -29.31 16.23 1.89
C PRO A 353 -30.37 15.44 1.09
N GLU A 354 -31.14 16.19 0.30
CA GLU A 354 -31.96 15.76 -0.85
C GLU A 354 -33.38 15.18 -0.64
N LEU A 355 -33.72 14.52 0.48
CA LEU A 355 -35.12 14.04 0.65
C LEU A 355 -36.14 15.13 1.04
N LEU A 356 -35.69 16.29 1.53
CA LEU A 356 -36.57 17.42 1.84
C LEU A 356 -36.85 18.34 0.65
N LEU A 357 -36.06 18.25 -0.44
CA LEU A 357 -36.30 19.09 -1.63
C LEU A 357 -37.48 18.59 -2.48
N HIS A 358 -37.81 17.30 -2.43
CA HIS A 358 -38.93 16.75 -3.20
C HIS A 358 -40.28 16.80 -2.46
N ALA A 359 -40.29 16.97 -1.13
CA ALA A 359 -41.52 17.05 -0.33
C ALA A 359 -42.33 18.34 -0.57
N LEU A 360 -41.76 19.35 -1.21
CA LEU A 360 -42.45 20.61 -1.53
C LEU A 360 -43.31 20.55 -2.80
N THR A 361 -43.28 19.44 -3.56
CA THR A 361 -44.00 19.35 -4.86
C THR A 361 -45.20 18.40 -4.88
N CYS A 362 -45.34 17.53 -3.88
CA CYS A 362 -46.54 16.71 -3.72
C CYS A 362 -47.24 17.11 -2.43
N GLY A 363 -48.42 17.72 -2.54
CA GLY A 363 -49.30 18.09 -1.42
C GLY A 363 -49.86 16.89 -0.65
N LEU A 364 -48.99 16.01 -0.15
CA LEU A 364 -49.30 14.89 0.72
C LEU A 364 -48.95 15.30 2.15
N ARG A 365 -49.99 15.56 2.95
CA ARG A 365 -49.88 15.63 4.41
C ARG A 365 -49.36 14.29 4.92
N PHE A 366 -48.07 14.21 5.24
CA PHE A 366 -47.57 13.16 6.12
C PHE A 366 -47.90 13.56 7.57
N VAL A 367 -48.83 12.83 8.17
CA VAL A 367 -49.03 12.83 9.62
C VAL A 367 -47.86 12.05 10.22
N LEU A 368 -46.85 12.78 10.70
CA LEU A 368 -45.84 12.23 11.60
C LEU A 368 -46.50 11.93 12.95
N LEU A 369 -46.89 10.67 13.15
CA LEU A 369 -47.21 10.13 14.47
C LEU A 369 -45.89 10.00 15.24
N VAL A 370 -45.51 11.08 15.94
CA VAL A 370 -44.45 11.03 16.95
C VAL A 370 -45.06 10.40 18.20
N ASN A 371 -44.64 9.18 18.54
CA ASN A 371 -45.00 8.55 19.80
C ASN A 371 -44.11 9.16 20.90
N VAL A 372 -44.60 10.22 21.54
CA VAL A 372 -43.88 10.97 22.57
C VAL A 372 -44.01 10.25 23.92
N THR A 373 -43.05 9.38 24.25
CA THR A 373 -42.83 8.96 25.65
C THR A 373 -41.35 8.92 25.98
N LYS A 374 -40.79 10.13 26.18
CA LYS A 374 -39.52 10.51 26.85
C LYS A 374 -38.77 11.53 25.99
N LEU A 375 -39.23 12.78 26.03
CA LEU A 375 -38.41 13.93 25.66
C LEU A 375 -38.49 14.92 26.81
N GLU A 376 -37.32 15.21 27.38
CA GLU A 376 -37.14 16.31 28.31
C GLU A 376 -37.62 17.61 27.66
N TRP A 377 -38.47 18.34 28.37
CA TRP A 377 -39.24 19.51 27.91
C TRP A 377 -38.40 20.77 27.61
N GLY A 378 -37.10 20.63 27.36
CA GLY A 378 -36.19 21.76 27.09
C GLY A 378 -36.04 22.14 25.62
N CYS A 379 -36.07 21.18 24.69
CA CYS A 379 -35.69 21.45 23.29
C CYS A 379 -36.86 21.71 22.33
N VAL A 380 -38.10 21.35 22.68
CA VAL A 380 -39.25 21.50 21.77
C VAL A 380 -39.77 22.94 21.68
N LEU A 381 -39.53 23.77 22.70
CA LEU A 381 -40.00 25.16 22.71
C LEU A 381 -39.16 26.10 21.82
N ALA A 382 -37.93 25.74 21.45
CA ALA A 382 -37.12 26.55 20.55
C ALA A 382 -37.54 26.42 19.08
N TYR A 383 -38.19 25.31 18.70
CA TYR A 383 -38.57 25.04 17.30
C TYR A 383 -39.98 25.56 16.93
N LEU A 384 -40.88 25.76 17.91
CA LEU A 384 -42.22 26.28 17.66
C LEU A 384 -42.28 27.81 17.52
N ASP A 385 -41.30 28.54 18.06
CA ASP A 385 -41.30 30.02 18.02
C ASP A 385 -40.81 30.58 16.67
N VAL A 386 -40.11 29.76 15.86
CA VAL A 386 -39.65 30.11 14.51
C VAL A 386 -40.76 29.91 13.47
N TRP A 387 -41.74 29.04 13.74
CA TRP A 387 -42.82 28.72 12.80
C TRP A 387 -44.00 29.71 12.81
N ASN A 388 -44.03 30.67 13.74
CA ASN A 388 -45.09 31.69 13.83
C ASN A 388 -44.67 33.09 13.31
N LYS A 389 -43.51 33.21 12.65
CA LYS A 389 -42.99 34.48 12.09
C LYS A 389 -42.52 34.40 10.63
N CYS A 390 -42.97 33.41 9.86
CA CYS A 390 -42.82 33.40 8.40
C CYS A 390 -44.18 33.30 7.72
#